data_AF-T1CGU9-F1
#
_entry.id   AF-T1CGU9-F1
#
_cell.length_a   1.000
_cell.length_b   1.000
_cell.length_c   1.000
_cell.angle_alpha   90.00
_cell.angle_beta   90.00
_cell.angle_gamma   90.00
#
_symmetry.space_group_name_H-M   'P 1'
#
loop_
_entity.id
_entity.type
_entity.pdbx_description
1 polymer ?
#
loop_
_entity_poly.entity_id
_entity_poly.type
_entity_poly.pdbx_seq_one_letter_code
_entity_poly.pdbx_strand_id
1 'polypeptide(L)'
;MLHISQNKTTLETVYLISSLTRAQASPEQLLELNRGHWGIEALHHVRDRAFDEDRCRARKGHAPRALACLRNFAISVLRLLKVPNIAAALRELAADASLVLKVLGV
;
A
#
# COMPACT_ATOMS: atom_id res chain seq x y z
N MET A 1 3.28 -19.32 7.16
CA MET A 1 2.51 -18.30 7.89
C MET A 1 1.33 -19.00 8.57
N LEU A 2 1.00 -18.67 9.82
CA LEU A 2 -0.10 -19.39 10.51
C LEU A 2 -1.44 -18.83 10.01
N HIS A 3 -2.18 -19.64 9.24
CA HIS A 3 -3.52 -19.31 8.78
C HIS A 3 -4.52 -19.87 9.80
N ILE A 4 -5.24 -19.00 10.51
CA ILE A 4 -6.28 -19.43 11.45
C ILE A 4 -7.64 -19.23 10.78
N SER A 5 -8.20 -20.33 10.29
CA SER A 5 -9.61 -20.42 9.88
C SER A 5 -10.20 -21.68 10.50
N GLN A 6 -11.30 -21.53 11.24
CA GLN A 6 -12.12 -22.60 11.82
C GLN A 6 -11.44 -23.48 12.90
N ASN A 7 -10.86 -22.88 13.94
CA ASN A 7 -10.31 -23.61 15.10
C ASN A 7 -9.29 -24.71 14.74
N LYS A 8 -8.67 -24.58 13.56
CA LYS A 8 -7.75 -25.53 12.96
C LYS A 8 -6.41 -24.84 12.77
N THR A 9 -5.41 -25.25 13.53
CA THR A 9 -4.04 -24.75 13.38
C THR A 9 -3.44 -25.42 12.15
N THR A 10 -3.12 -24.64 11.12
CA THR A 10 -2.37 -25.12 9.96
C THR A 10 -0.94 -24.61 10.05
N LEU A 11 0.02 -25.50 9.81
CA LEU A 11 1.42 -25.15 9.64
C LEU A 11 1.67 -24.91 8.15
N GLU A 12 2.21 -23.74 7.83
CA GLU A 12 2.67 -23.43 6.48
C GLU A 12 4.14 -23.07 6.55
N THR A 13 4.95 -23.88 5.88
CA THR A 13 6.38 -23.65 5.66
C THR A 13 6.57 -22.92 4.34
N VAL A 14 7.24 -21.76 4.38
CA VAL A 14 7.55 -20.94 3.21
C VAL A 14 9.06 -20.88 3.05
N TYR A 15 9.57 -21.13 1.85
CA TYR A 15 10.98 -20.99 1.51
C TYR A 15 11.20 -19.65 0.81
N LEU A 16 12.16 -18.86 1.30
CA LEU A 16 12.52 -17.56 0.73
C LEU A 16 13.89 -17.65 0.07
N ILE A 17 14.05 -16.98 -1.07
CA ILE A 17 15.32 -16.84 -1.77
C ILE A 17 15.79 -15.40 -1.58
N SER A 18 17.05 -15.23 -1.21
CA SER A 18 17.66 -13.91 -0.99
C SER A 18 19.07 -13.87 -1.57
N SER A 19 19.49 -12.70 -2.05
CA SER A 19 20.87 -12.41 -2.43
C SER A 19 21.76 -12.09 -1.22
N LEU A 20 21.18 -11.96 -0.02
CA LEU A 20 21.92 -11.72 1.21
C LEU A 20 22.68 -12.98 1.62
N THR A 21 23.94 -12.80 2.04
CA THR A 21 24.74 -13.87 2.63
C THR A 21 24.27 -14.19 4.04
N ARG A 22 24.66 -15.36 4.58
CA ARG A 22 24.34 -15.77 5.96
C ARG A 22 24.80 -14.76 7.01
N ALA A 23 25.91 -14.05 6.78
CA ALA A 23 26.41 -13.03 7.69
C ALA A 23 25.60 -11.71 7.63
N GLN A 24 24.86 -11.48 6.53
CA GLN A 24 24.05 -10.28 6.31
C GLN A 24 22.56 -10.48 6.64
N ALA A 25 22.14 -11.72 6.89
CA ALA A 25 20.75 -12.11 7.03
C ALA A 25 20.55 -12.97 8.29
N SER A 26 20.57 -12.30 9.45
CA SER A 26 20.11 -12.95 10.70
C SER A 26 18.65 -13.40 10.57
N PRO A 27 18.22 -14.43 11.32
CA PRO A 27 16.83 -14.87 11.33
C PRO A 27 15.82 -13.73 11.61
N GLU A 28 16.17 -12.81 12.49
CA GLU A 28 15.35 -11.67 12.87
C GLU A 28 15.18 -10.70 11.69
N GLN A 29 16.26 -10.38 10.99
CA GLN A 29 16.22 -9.53 9.79
C GLN A 29 15.40 -10.16 8.66
N LEU A 30 15.55 -11.47 8.44
CA LEU A 30 14.76 -12.18 7.43
C LEU A 30 13.26 -12.17 7.77
N LEU A 31 12.92 -12.34 9.06
CA LEU A 31 11.54 -12.27 9.50
C LEU A 31 10.97 -10.85 9.34
N GLU A 32 11.74 -9.83 9.66
CA GLU A 32 11.36 -8.43 9.47
C GLU A 32 11.10 -8.11 8.00
N LEU A 33 12.01 -8.48 7.10
CA LEU A 33 11.83 -8.30 5.65
C LEU A 33 10.59 -9.02 5.12
N ASN A 34 10.41 -10.28 5.53
CA ASN A 34 9.25 -11.08 5.12
C ASN A 34 7.93 -10.46 5.60
N ARG A 35 7.88 -9.99 6.86
CA ARG A 35 6.70 -9.30 7.39
C ARG A 35 6.49 -7.94 6.73
N GLY A 36 7.57 -7.18 6.51
CA GLY A 36 7.55 -5.86 5.90
C GLY A 36 7.04 -5.88 4.46
N HIS A 37 7.22 -6.99 3.74
CA HIS A 37 6.68 -7.17 2.40
C HIS A 37 5.15 -6.96 2.32
N TRP A 38 4.41 -7.34 3.37
CA TRP A 38 2.95 -7.10 3.44
C TRP A 38 2.57 -5.61 3.41
N GLY A 39 3.50 -4.70 3.66
CA GLY A 39 3.28 -3.26 3.47
C GLY A 39 2.90 -2.88 2.03
N ILE A 40 3.29 -3.69 1.04
CA ILE A 40 2.88 -3.52 -0.36
C ILE A 40 1.40 -3.83 -0.53
N GLU A 41 0.92 -4.94 0.04
CA GLU A 41 -0.49 -5.31 -0.01
C GLU A 41 -1.36 -4.30 0.77
N ALA A 42 -0.87 -3.81 1.90
CA ALA A 42 -1.55 -2.74 2.63
C ALA A 42 -1.69 -1.45 1.80
N LEU A 43 -0.72 -1.12 0.94
CA LEU A 43 -0.83 -0.02 -0.02
C LEU A 43 -1.90 -0.32 -1.09
N HIS A 44 -1.92 -1.55 -1.62
CA HIS A 44 -2.92 -1.97 -2.61
C HIS A 44 -4.34 -1.84 -2.05
N HIS A 45 -4.58 -2.34 -0.84
CA HIS A 45 -5.88 -2.21 -0.17
C HIS A 45 -6.36 -0.74 -0.08
N VAL A 46 -5.46 0.21 0.22
CA VAL A 46 -5.83 1.64 0.23
C VAL A 46 -6.20 2.12 -1.17
N ARG A 47 -5.47 1.72 -2.21
CA ARG A 47 -5.79 2.09 -3.60
C ARG A 47 -7.14 1.51 -4.03
N ASP A 48 -7.37 0.23 -3.78
CA ASP A 48 -8.59 -0.45 -4.20
C ASP A 48 -9.81 0.13 -3.49
N ARG A 49 -9.71 0.37 -2.18
CA ARG A 49 -10.86 0.81 -1.37
C ARG A 49 -11.07 2.31 -1.35
N ALA A 50 -10.00 3.11 -1.26
CA ALA A 50 -10.11 4.56 -1.13
C ALA A 50 -10.15 5.28 -2.49
N PHE A 51 -9.54 4.70 -3.53
CA PHE A 51 -9.54 5.27 -4.90
C PHE A 51 -10.41 4.48 -5.88
N ASP A 52 -11.15 3.47 -5.40
CA ASP A 52 -12.04 2.61 -6.21
C ASP A 52 -11.31 2.08 -7.46
N GLU A 53 -10.04 1.69 -7.28
CA GLU A 53 -9.15 1.34 -8.39
C GLU A 53 -9.67 0.15 -9.20
N ASP A 54 -10.28 -0.84 -8.54
CA ASP A 54 -10.89 -1.99 -9.20
C ASP A 54 -11.99 -1.59 -10.21
N ARG A 55 -12.75 -0.54 -9.89
CA ARG A 55 -13.81 -0.03 -10.77
C ARG A 55 -13.28 0.81 -11.93
N CYS A 56 -12.03 1.28 -11.85
CA CYS A 56 -11.45 2.13 -12.87
C CYS A 56 -11.27 1.37 -14.21
N ARG A 57 -11.96 1.83 -15.26
CA ARG A 57 -11.93 1.20 -16.61
C ARG A 57 -10.84 1.75 -17.55
N ALA A 58 -9.98 2.64 -17.08
CA ALA A 58 -8.89 3.17 -17.89
C ALA A 58 -7.82 2.09 -18.12
N ARG A 59 -7.84 1.45 -19.30
CA ARG A 59 -6.95 0.33 -19.66
C ARG A 59 -6.02 0.60 -20.86
N LYS A 60 -6.16 1.74 -21.56
CA LYS A 60 -5.41 2.03 -22.79
C LYS A 60 -4.14 2.83 -22.54
N GLY A 61 -3.11 2.58 -23.35
CA GLY A 61 -1.85 3.34 -23.36
C GLY A 61 -1.20 3.41 -21.98
N HIS A 62 -0.77 4.61 -21.58
CA HIS A 62 -0.09 4.83 -20.30
C HIS A 62 -1.05 5.09 -19.13
N ALA A 63 -2.38 5.05 -19.34
CA ALA A 63 -3.35 5.41 -18.31
C ALA A 63 -3.24 4.55 -17.03
N PRO A 64 -3.08 3.21 -17.08
CA PRO A 64 -2.94 2.42 -15.85
C PRO A 64 -1.73 2.84 -15.01
N ARG A 65 -0.57 3.05 -15.65
CA ARG A 65 0.66 3.47 -14.98
C ARG A 65 0.54 4.88 -14.41
N ALA A 66 0.01 5.82 -15.20
CA ALA A 66 -0.18 7.20 -14.76
C ALA A 66 -1.10 7.29 -13.54
N LEU A 67 -2.23 6.56 -13.56
CA LEU A 67 -3.16 6.55 -12.43
C LEU A 67 -2.56 5.88 -11.19
N ALA A 68 -1.82 4.78 -11.34
CA ALA A 68 -1.10 4.16 -10.23
C ALA A 68 -0.09 5.14 -9.59
N CYS A 69 0.68 5.86 -10.42
CA CYS A 69 1.63 6.87 -9.95
C CYS A 69 0.92 8.01 -9.19
N LEU A 70 -0.16 8.56 -9.73
CA LEU A 70 -0.92 9.65 -9.11
C LEU A 70 -1.56 9.23 -7.78
N ARG A 71 -2.12 8.03 -7.70
CA ARG A 71 -2.69 7.46 -6.46
C ARG A 71 -1.60 7.27 -5.40
N ASN A 72 -0.46 6.70 -5.78
CA ASN A 72 0.69 6.54 -4.88
C ASN A 72 1.21 7.88 -4.37
N PHE A 73 1.26 8.89 -5.24
CA PHE A 73 1.64 10.25 -4.86
C PHE A 73 0.67 10.83 -3.82
N ALA A 74 -0.64 10.78 -4.09
CA ALA A 74 -1.66 11.27 -3.16
C ALA A 74 -1.60 10.55 -1.81
N ILE A 75 -1.46 9.21 -1.80
CA ILE A 75 -1.31 8.43 -0.56
C ILE A 75 -0.06 8.87 0.21
N SER A 76 1.06 9.10 -0.49
CA SER A 76 2.32 9.52 0.14
C SER A 76 2.18 10.89 0.79
N VAL A 77 1.56 11.87 0.10
CA VAL A 77 1.28 13.20 0.66
C VAL A 77 0.41 13.11 1.92
N LEU A 78 -0.69 12.35 1.86
CA LEU A 78 -1.59 12.21 3.02
C LEU A 78 -0.91 11.51 4.21
N ARG A 79 -0.01 10.55 3.95
CA ARG A 79 0.81 9.92 5.00
C ARG A 79 1.84 10.87 5.60
N LEU A 80 2.49 11.71 4.77
CA LEU A 80 3.41 12.74 5.25
C LEU A 80 2.71 13.77 6.16
N LEU A 81 1.47 14.11 5.82
CA LEU A 81 0.60 14.96 6.65
C LEU A 81 0.02 14.23 7.87
N LYS A 82 0.37 12.95 8.09
CA LYS A 82 -0.08 12.11 9.21
C LYS A 82 -1.61 12.05 9.33
N VAL A 83 -2.31 12.07 8.18
CA VAL A 83 -3.76 11.96 8.15
C VAL A 83 -4.18 10.59 8.70
N PRO A 84 -5.08 10.52 9.70
CA PRO A 84 -5.46 9.26 10.33
C PRO A 84 -6.41 8.42 9.45
N ASN A 85 -7.16 9.05 8.55
CA ASN A 85 -8.10 8.38 7.65
C ASN A 85 -7.99 8.95 6.23
N ILE A 86 -7.27 8.22 5.37
CA ILE A 86 -7.05 8.61 3.97
C ILE A 86 -8.37 8.72 3.21
N ALA A 87 -9.32 7.79 3.40
CA ALA A 87 -10.58 7.82 2.66
C ALA A 87 -11.44 9.03 3.02
N ALA A 88 -11.42 9.47 4.28
CA ALA A 88 -12.12 10.69 4.71
C ALA A 88 -11.49 11.94 4.10
N ALA A 89 -10.16 12.07 4.20
CA ALA A 89 -9.45 13.21 3.61
C ALA A 89 -9.64 13.28 2.08
N LEU A 90 -9.66 12.15 1.37
CA LEU A 90 -9.94 12.14 -0.06
C LEU A 90 -11.34 12.69 -0.40
N ARG A 91 -12.37 12.40 0.41
CA ARG A 91 -13.72 12.93 0.19
C ARG A 91 -13.78 14.44 0.40
N GLU A 92 -13.07 14.96 1.41
CA GLU A 92 -12.96 16.40 1.67
C GLU A 92 -12.21 17.11 0.53
N LEU A 93 -11.04 16.60 0.16
CA LEU A 93 -10.22 17.16 -0.91
C LEU A 93 -10.89 17.07 -2.29
N ALA A 94 -11.70 16.04 -2.54
CA ALA A 94 -12.47 15.92 -3.77
C ALA A 94 -13.61 16.97 -3.88
N ALA A 95 -14.08 17.49 -2.74
CA ALA A 95 -15.12 18.51 -2.72
C ALA A 95 -14.58 19.93 -2.96
N ASP A 96 -13.29 20.17 -2.72
CA ASP A 96 -12.68 21.49 -2.88
C ASP A 96 -11.23 21.40 -3.41
N ALA A 97 -11.06 21.77 -4.67
CA ALA A 97 -9.75 21.79 -5.33
C ALA A 97 -8.78 22.81 -4.72
N SER A 98 -9.26 23.87 -4.06
CA SER A 98 -8.39 24.84 -3.39
C SER A 98 -7.67 24.22 -2.18
N LEU A 99 -8.33 23.29 -1.48
CA LEU A 99 -7.71 22.53 -0.39
C LEU A 99 -6.61 21.61 -0.91
N VAL A 100 -6.77 21.06 -2.12
CA VAL A 100 -5.73 20.25 -2.76
C VAL A 100 -4.47 21.08 -3.00
N LEU A 101 -4.60 22.29 -3.57
CA LEU A 101 -3.47 23.18 -3.81
C LEU A 101 -2.79 23.58 -2.50
N LYS A 102 -3.57 23.93 -1.48
CA LYS A 102 -3.06 24.23 -0.14
C LYS A 102 -2.28 23.06 0.47
N VAL A 103 -2.77 21.83 0.32
CA VAL A 103 -2.09 20.60 0.76
C VAL A 103 -0.76 20.39 0.01
N LEU A 104 -0.70 20.80 -1.26
CA LEU A 104 0.48 20.72 -2.10
C LEU A 104 1.45 21.90 -1.92
N GLY A 105 1.04 22.96 -1.23
CA GLY A 105 1.85 24.15 -0.97
C GLY A 105 2.03 25.05 -2.20
N VAL A 106 1.05 25.04 -3.12
CA VAL A 106 1.03 25.85 -4.36
C VAL A 106 -0.18 26.77 -4.43
#